data_AF-A0A2E2EKT7-F1
#
_entry.id   AF-A0A2E2EKT7-F1
#
_cell.length_a   1.000
_cell.length_b   1.000
_cell.length_c   1.000
_cell.angle_alpha   90.00
_cell.angle_beta   90.00
_cell.angle_gamma   90.00
#
_symmetry.space_group_name_H-M   'P 1'
#
loop_
_entity.id
_entity.type
_entity.pdbx_description
1 polymer ?
#
loop_
_entity_poly.entity_id
_entity_poly.type
_entity_poly.pdbx_seq_one_letter_code
_entity_poly.pdbx_strand_id
1 'polypeptide(L)'
;MSETTTNSNWWIWKVFWILLALTTFEVLLGIFKVNESLPDFLVKETVIGLFWLTHIFIVLTLIKAGYIVMAFMHLGHERKSLKWTILTPAMILIPYLLFILLTEGGYHLSLMH
;
A
#
# COMPACT_ATOMS: atom_id res chain seq x y z
N MET A 1 24.56 33.39 21.72
CA MET A 1 25.08 32.01 21.54
C MET A 1 24.10 31.04 22.18
N SER A 2 23.28 30.37 21.38
CA SER A 2 22.81 28.99 21.61
C SER A 2 21.93 28.60 20.42
N GLU A 3 22.55 28.11 19.35
CA GLU A 3 21.82 27.38 18.32
C GLU A 3 21.32 26.07 18.93
N THR A 4 20.01 25.98 19.20
CA THR A 4 19.40 24.73 19.62
C THR A 4 19.13 23.87 18.39
N THR A 5 20.14 23.14 17.94
CA THR A 5 20.00 22.08 16.93
C THR A 5 19.25 20.91 17.55
N THR A 6 17.92 21.00 17.62
CA THR A 6 17.10 19.84 17.96
C THR A 6 17.25 18.83 16.83
N ASN A 7 17.91 17.70 17.10
CA ASN A 7 18.02 16.59 16.16
C ASN A 7 16.60 16.05 15.84
N SER A 8 15.98 16.58 14.80
CA SER A 8 14.58 16.35 14.39
C SER A 8 14.34 14.99 13.70
N ASN A 9 15.29 14.05 13.79
CA ASN A 9 15.25 12.77 13.09
C ASN A 9 14.33 11.74 13.76
N TRP A 10 13.96 11.96 15.03
CA TRP A 10 13.16 11.00 15.80
C TRP A 10 11.77 10.74 15.19
N TRP A 11 11.15 11.78 14.63
CA TRP A 11 9.88 11.66 13.91
C TRP A 11 9.98 10.74 12.68
N ILE A 12 11.06 10.88 11.90
CA ILE A 12 11.29 10.07 10.69
C ILE A 12 11.47 8.60 11.07
N TRP A 13 12.23 8.33 12.14
CA TRP A 13 12.41 6.98 12.67
C TRP A 13 11.09 6.36 13.12
N LYS A 14 10.22 7.13 13.77
CA LYS A 14 8.88 6.65 14.16
C LYS A 14 8.04 6.24 12.95
N VAL A 15 8.00 7.07 11.90
CA VAL A 15 7.22 6.75 10.70
C VAL A 15 7.83 5.57 9.94
N PHE A 16 9.16 5.50 9.87
CA PHE A 16 9.87 4.36 9.28
C PHE A 16 9.44 3.03 9.91
N TRP A 17 9.44 2.94 11.25
CA TRP A 17 9.02 1.71 11.94
C TRP A 17 7.55 1.36 11.71
N ILE A 18 6.65 2.35 11.67
CA ILE A 18 5.23 2.12 11.37
C ILE A 18 5.07 1.55 9.96
N LEU A 19 5.73 2.17 8.97
CA LEU A 19 5.66 1.74 7.58
C LEU A 19 6.35 0.39 7.34
N LEU A 20 7.44 0.13 8.06
CA LEU A 20 8.13 -1.16 8.05
C LEU A 20 7.22 -2.24 8.61
N ALA A 21 6.63 -2.04 9.79
CA ALA A 21 5.71 -2.99 10.40
C ALA A 21 4.49 -3.26 9.50
N LEU A 22 3.90 -2.22 8.91
CA LEU A 22 2.80 -2.33 7.95
C LEU A 22 3.20 -3.18 6.72
N THR A 23 4.39 -2.91 6.16
CA THR A 23 4.88 -3.64 4.98
C THR A 23 5.25 -5.09 5.32
N THR A 24 5.86 -5.33 6.48
CA THR A 24 6.13 -6.69 6.97
C THR A 24 4.85 -7.47 7.16
N PHE A 25 3.80 -6.83 7.71
CA PHE A 25 2.49 -7.45 7.86
C PHE A 25 1.85 -7.81 6.52
N GLU A 26 1.91 -6.93 5.51
CA GLU A 26 1.47 -7.24 4.15
C GLU A 26 2.20 -8.47 3.59
N VAL A 27 3.53 -8.51 3.67
CA VAL A 27 4.32 -9.63 3.14
C VAL A 27 3.99 -10.93 3.87
N LEU A 28 3.86 -10.90 5.20
CA LEU A 28 3.47 -12.07 5.99
C LEU A 28 2.09 -12.59 5.60
N LEU A 29 1.09 -11.72 5.45
CA LEU A 29 -0.23 -12.11 4.93
C LEU A 29 -0.13 -12.74 3.54
N GLY A 30 0.80 -12.28 2.71
CA GLY A 30 1.04 -12.81 1.36
C GLY A 30 1.65 -14.21 1.39
N ILE A 31 2.61 -14.43 2.28
CA ILE A 31 3.23 -15.75 2.49
C ILE A 31 2.20 -16.74 3.07
N PHE A 32 1.42 -16.30 4.06
CA PHE A 32 0.40 -17.17 4.66
C PHE A 32 -0.73 -17.52 3.69
N LYS A 33 -1.07 -16.62 2.75
CA LYS A 33 -1.96 -16.93 1.62
C LYS A 33 -1.44 -18.10 0.79
N VAL A 34 -0.15 -18.07 0.44
CA VAL A 34 0.49 -19.08 -0.42
C VAL A 34 0.60 -20.43 0.28
N ASN A 35 0.85 -20.42 1.60
CA ASN A 35 0.98 -21.64 2.40
C ASN A 35 -0.37 -22.26 2.84
N GLU A 36 -1.49 -21.85 2.21
CA GLU A 36 -2.88 -22.25 2.54
C GLU A 36 -3.24 -22.25 4.03
N SER A 37 -2.49 -21.51 4.86
CA SER A 37 -2.67 -21.50 6.31
C SER A 37 -3.77 -20.51 6.74
N LEU A 38 -4.34 -19.77 5.79
CA LEU A 38 -5.41 -18.82 6.04
C LEU A 38 -6.78 -19.53 6.04
N PRO A 39 -7.67 -19.17 6.97
CA PRO A 39 -8.99 -19.77 7.06
C PRO A 39 -9.82 -19.55 5.79
N ASP A 40 -10.60 -20.56 5.43
CA ASP A 40 -11.37 -20.66 4.18
C ASP A 40 -12.22 -19.42 3.85
N PHE A 41 -12.71 -18.68 4.86
CA PHE A 41 -13.50 -17.47 4.64
C PHE A 41 -12.70 -16.32 3.99
N LEU A 42 -11.37 -16.30 4.07
CA LEU A 42 -10.52 -15.28 3.44
C LEU A 42 -10.13 -15.64 2.01
N VAL A 43 -10.21 -16.93 1.66
CA VAL A 43 -9.68 -17.49 0.41
C VAL A 43 -10.79 -17.99 -0.51
N LYS A 44 -11.94 -18.46 0.01
CA LYS A 44 -13.04 -19.00 -0.81
C LYS A 44 -14.15 -18.00 -1.06
N GLU A 45 -14.35 -17.04 -0.16
CA GLU A 45 -15.34 -15.98 -0.33
C GLU A 45 -14.82 -14.94 -1.35
N THR A 46 -15.39 -15.00 -2.55
CA THR A 46 -15.16 -14.00 -3.59
C THR A 46 -16.24 -12.93 -3.50
N VAL A 47 -15.81 -11.68 -3.36
CA VAL A 47 -16.70 -10.52 -3.43
C VAL A 47 -16.31 -9.75 -4.68
N ILE A 48 -17.28 -9.50 -5.56
CA ILE A 48 -17.06 -8.79 -6.84
C ILE A 48 -16.08 -9.57 -7.76
N GLY A 49 -16.02 -10.91 -7.64
CA GLY A 49 -15.15 -11.76 -8.46
C GLY A 49 -13.66 -11.77 -8.06
N LEU A 50 -13.31 -11.13 -6.94
CA LEU A 50 -11.95 -11.10 -6.39
C LEU A 50 -11.95 -11.68 -4.96
N PHE A 51 -10.89 -12.37 -4.58
CA PHE A 51 -10.74 -12.90 -3.21
C PHE A 51 -10.75 -11.76 -2.18
N TRP A 52 -11.40 -11.97 -1.03
CA TRP A 52 -11.46 -10.99 0.06
C TRP A 52 -10.08 -10.49 0.48
N LEU A 53 -9.10 -11.40 0.49
CA LEU A 53 -7.72 -11.07 0.80
C LEU A 53 -7.07 -10.10 -0.20
N THR A 54 -7.42 -10.16 -1.49
CA THR A 54 -6.93 -9.22 -2.50
C THR A 54 -7.39 -7.80 -2.20
N HIS A 55 -8.63 -7.61 -1.71
CA HIS A 55 -9.12 -6.29 -1.32
C HIS A 55 -8.34 -5.70 -0.15
N ILE A 56 -8.04 -6.51 0.86
CA ILE A 56 -7.23 -6.11 2.01
C ILE A 56 -5.84 -5.63 1.56
N PHE A 57 -5.20 -6.38 0.65
CA PHE A 57 -3.91 -6.00 0.09
C PHE A 57 -3.92 -4.65 -0.63
N ILE A 58 -4.95 -4.42 -1.45
CA ILE A 58 -5.11 -3.16 -2.19
C ILE A 58 -5.27 -1.99 -1.20
N VAL A 59 -6.12 -2.15 -0.18
CA VAL A 59 -6.36 -1.11 0.83
C VAL A 59 -5.10 -0.82 1.64
N LEU A 60 -4.39 -1.84 2.11
CA LEU A 60 -3.13 -1.68 2.85
C LEU A 60 -2.06 -0.97 1.99
N THR A 61 -1.99 -1.31 0.70
CA THR A 61 -1.06 -0.68 -0.25
C THR A 61 -1.36 0.81 -0.43
N LEU A 62 -2.65 1.19 -0.52
CA LEU A 62 -3.06 2.59 -0.61
C LEU A 62 -2.77 3.38 0.67
N ILE A 63 -3.04 2.80 1.84
CA ILE A 63 -2.72 3.43 3.13
C ILE A 63 -1.23 3.70 3.25
N LYS A 64 -0.41 2.69 2.92
CA LYS A 64 1.05 2.79 2.87
C LYS A 64 1.52 3.88 1.91
N ALA A 65 1.01 3.91 0.69
CA ALA A 65 1.37 4.91 -0.31
C ALA A 65 1.06 6.33 0.20
N GLY A 66 -0.11 6.54 0.81
CA GLY A 66 -0.47 7.81 1.43
C GLY A 66 0.49 8.22 2.56
N TYR A 67 0.83 7.28 3.45
CA TYR A 67 1.79 7.53 4.53
C TYR A 67 3.19 7.87 3.99
N ILE A 68 3.66 7.19 2.92
CA ILE A 68 4.94 7.47 2.28
C ILE A 68 4.98 8.90 1.74
N VAL A 69 3.96 9.29 0.96
CA VAL A 69 3.90 10.63 0.36
C VAL A 69 3.84 11.72 1.43
N MET A 70 3.07 11.52 2.50
CA MET A 70 2.98 12.53 3.56
C MET A 70 4.25 12.63 4.41
N ALA A 71 4.90 11.50 4.72
CA ALA A 71 6.01 11.45 5.68
C ALA A 71 7.40 11.56 5.06
N PHE A 72 7.70 10.80 4.00
CA PHE A 72 9.05 10.76 3.43
C PHE A 72 9.35 11.93 2.51
N MET A 73 8.33 12.46 1.85
CA MET A 73 8.51 13.66 1.02
C MET A 73 8.40 14.95 1.84
N HIS A 74 8.23 14.85 3.17
CA HIS A 74 8.01 15.96 4.10
C HIS A 74 6.94 16.96 3.61
N LEU A 75 6.02 16.49 2.76
CA LEU A 75 5.06 17.35 2.10
C LEU A 75 4.06 17.91 3.09
N GLY A 76 3.92 17.32 4.29
CA GLY A 76 2.96 17.70 5.32
C GLY A 76 2.88 19.20 5.64
N HIS A 77 3.98 19.96 5.53
CA HIS A 77 4.01 21.41 5.81
C HIS A 77 4.27 22.26 4.55
N GLU A 78 4.43 21.61 3.40
CA GLU A 78 4.68 22.22 2.10
C GLU A 78 3.39 22.68 1.40
N ARG A 79 3.57 23.43 0.30
CA ARG A 79 2.50 23.98 -0.54
C ARG A 79 1.48 22.89 -0.88
N LYS A 80 0.18 23.17 -0.66
CA LYS A 80 -0.91 22.24 -0.99
C LYS A 80 -0.85 21.76 -2.45
N SER A 81 -0.41 22.61 -3.36
CA SER A 81 -0.20 22.24 -4.78
C SER A 81 0.77 21.07 -4.93
N LEU A 82 1.93 21.09 -4.24
CA LEU A 82 2.94 20.04 -4.35
C LEU A 82 2.44 18.69 -3.79
N LYS A 83 1.66 18.73 -2.70
CA LYS A 83 0.99 17.54 -2.15
C LYS A 83 0.09 16.89 -3.19
N TRP A 84 -0.80 17.66 -3.82
CA TRP A 84 -1.75 17.14 -4.80
C TRP A 84 -1.06 16.67 -6.08
N THR A 85 -0.01 17.36 -6.54
CA THR A 85 0.75 16.95 -7.72
C THR A 85 1.37 15.55 -7.57
N ILE A 86 1.78 15.16 -6.35
CA ILE A 86 2.39 13.85 -6.10
C ILE A 86 1.35 12.81 -5.66
N LEU A 87 0.37 13.22 -4.84
CA LEU A 87 -0.67 12.31 -4.36
C LEU A 87 -1.61 11.87 -5.47
N THR A 88 -1.96 12.77 -6.40
CA THR A 88 -2.90 12.48 -7.51
C THR A 88 -2.40 11.35 -8.42
N PRO A 89 -1.16 11.38 -8.97
CA PRO A 89 -0.68 10.28 -9.79
C PRO A 89 -0.60 8.98 -8.97
N ALA A 90 -0.16 9.00 -7.71
CA ALA A 90 -0.13 7.78 -6.88
C ALA A 90 -1.53 7.19 -6.64
N MET A 91 -2.53 8.04 -6.36
CA MET A 91 -3.92 7.65 -6.14
C MET A 91 -4.59 7.07 -7.39
N ILE A 92 -4.21 7.53 -8.59
CA ILE A 92 -4.81 7.07 -9.84
C ILE A 92 -4.02 5.89 -10.42
N LEU A 93 -2.70 5.99 -10.49
CA LEU A 93 -1.85 4.95 -11.11
C LEU A 93 -1.92 3.63 -10.37
N ILE A 94 -1.89 3.62 -9.03
CA ILE A 94 -1.84 2.36 -8.27
C ILE A 94 -3.11 1.52 -8.51
N PRO A 95 -4.34 2.05 -8.32
CA PRO A 95 -5.56 1.30 -8.64
C PRO A 95 -5.71 0.99 -10.13
N TYR A 96 -5.29 1.91 -11.02
CA TYR A 96 -5.41 1.72 -12.47
C TYR A 96 -4.52 0.57 -12.97
N LEU A 97 -3.27 0.49 -12.52
CA LEU A 97 -2.37 -0.62 -12.85
C LEU A 97 -2.88 -1.94 -12.27
N LEU A 98 -3.39 -1.93 -11.04
CA LEU A 98 -4.02 -3.11 -10.43
C LEU A 98 -5.22 -3.60 -11.24
N PHE A 99 -6.08 -2.69 -11.69
CA PHE A 99 -7.22 -3.02 -12.53
C PHE A 99 -6.78 -3.73 -13.81
N ILE A 100 -5.82 -3.15 -14.54
CA ILE A 100 -5.28 -3.75 -15.77
C ILE A 100 -4.70 -5.14 -15.51
N LEU A 101 -3.89 -5.29 -14.45
CA LEU A 101 -3.28 -6.59 -14.11
C LEU A 101 -4.32 -7.66 -13.80
N LEU A 102 -5.39 -7.31 -13.09
CA LEU A 102 -6.46 -8.24 -12.74
C LEU A 102 -7.32 -8.61 -13.95
N THR A 103 -7.62 -7.64 -14.82
CA THR A 103 -8.39 -7.92 -16.06
C THR A 103 -7.57 -8.75 -17.03
N GLU A 104 -6.35 -8.31 -17.36
CA GLU A 104 -5.49 -9.01 -18.32
C GLU A 104 -5.08 -10.39 -17.79
N GLY A 105 -4.74 -10.50 -16.50
CA GLY A 105 -4.42 -11.78 -15.87
C GLY A 105 -5.60 -12.76 -15.90
N GLY A 106 -6.82 -12.28 -15.71
CA GLY A 106 -8.04 -13.08 -15.83
C GLY A 106 -8.32 -13.54 -17.25
N TYR A 107 -8.21 -12.65 -18.24
CA TYR A 107 -8.38 -13.00 -19.65
C TYR A 107 -7.35 -14.04 -20.11
N HIS A 108 -6.09 -13.91 -19.69
CA HIS A 108 -5.04 -14.85 -20.05
C HIS A 108 -5.26 -16.26 -19.46
N LEU A 109 -5.80 -16.35 -18.24
CA LEU A 109 -6.16 -17.61 -17.60
C LEU A 109 -7.33 -18.29 -18.32
N SER A 110 -8.31 -17.52 -18.81
CA SER A 110 -9.45 -18.04 -19.55
C SER A 110 -9.12 -18.49 -20.98
N LEU A 111 -7.98 -18.07 -21.53
CA LEU A 111 -7.56 -18.40 -22.90
C LEU A 111 -6.64 -19.64 -22.95
N MET A 112 -5.97 -19.95 -21.84
CA MET A 112 -5.15 -21.15 -21.68
C MET A 112 -5.93 -22.42 -21.27
N HIS A 113 -7.21 -22.26 -20.94
CA HIS A 113 -8.14 -23.35 -20.59
C HIS A 113 -9.22 -23.48 -21.65
#